data_AF-A0AAW3ZDC3-F1
#
_entry.id   AF-A0AAW3ZDC3-F1
#
_cell.length_a   1.000
_cell.length_b   1.000
_cell.length_c   1.000
_cell.angle_alpha   90.00
_cell.angle_beta   90.00
_cell.angle_gamma   90.00
#
_symmetry.space_group_name_H-M   'P 1'
#
loop_
_entity.id
_entity.type
_entity.pdbx_description
1 polymer ?
#
loop_
_entity_poly.entity_id
_entity_poly.type
_entity_poly.pdbx_seq_one_letter_code
_entity_poly.pdbx_strand_id
1 'polypeptide(L)'
;MKSKLLVVALAAAVVSPAMAANNPFKFVGEQHNQYLACLHTHGQPGVSPLVTLVKQCGFRPGMPLREFAATFGPVLNGDPNVPLAERMLPFRDRYSDYEYSYFGRIDDVLATAADEEMAEQMFADLEMEAVRNLDISTFGGQTIVAALAVGRKSLDYWVSYEPIVEGDAQRWPKWLKKLLVVGADILGAVISSELGATPSQTGGVAAAASAAAGVALDPCDCGGNSAPTGK
;
A
#
# COMPACT_ATOMS: atom_id res chain seq x y z
N MET A 1 43.03 48.50 19.60
CA MET A 1 41.79 48.43 18.79
C MET A 1 41.30 46.98 18.76
N LYS A 2 39.98 46.82 18.72
CA LYS A 2 39.21 45.73 19.34
C LYS A 2 39.36 44.35 18.67
N SER A 3 39.54 43.32 19.49
CA SER A 3 39.36 41.90 19.16
C SER A 3 37.98 41.64 18.55
N LYS A 4 37.92 40.80 17.51
CA LYS A 4 36.70 40.13 17.08
C LYS A 4 36.98 38.63 16.99
N LEU A 5 36.66 37.92 18.07
CA LEU A 5 36.47 36.48 18.04
C LEU A 5 35.21 36.21 17.19
N LEU A 6 35.39 35.49 16.08
CA LEU A 6 34.30 34.92 15.31
C LEU A 6 33.93 33.58 15.96
N VAL A 7 32.77 33.55 16.62
CA VAL A 7 32.18 32.32 17.16
C VAL A 7 31.52 31.59 16.00
N VAL A 8 32.10 30.45 15.60
CA VAL A 8 31.44 29.49 14.71
C VAL A 8 30.49 28.66 15.57
N ALA A 9 29.19 28.95 15.50
CA ALA A 9 28.16 28.12 16.12
C ALA A 9 27.89 26.90 15.23
N LEU A 10 28.31 25.73 15.71
CA LEU A 10 28.06 24.43 15.09
C LEU A 10 26.81 23.79 15.70
N ALA A 11 26.08 23.06 14.86
CA ALA A 11 25.05 22.06 15.16
C ALA A 11 23.61 22.56 15.44
N ALA A 12 22.93 22.98 14.37
CA ALA A 12 21.54 22.56 14.20
C ALA A 12 21.58 21.08 13.76
N ALA A 13 21.32 20.17 14.69
CA ALA A 13 21.00 18.79 14.35
C ALA A 13 19.61 18.80 13.66
N VAL A 14 19.61 19.09 12.37
CA VAL A 14 18.57 18.58 11.47
C VAL A 14 18.62 17.08 11.62
N VAL A 15 17.64 16.51 12.31
CA VAL A 15 17.43 15.06 12.32
C VAL A 15 17.08 14.71 10.87
N SER A 16 18.10 14.31 10.11
CA SER A 16 17.94 13.90 8.72
C SER A 16 16.89 12.78 8.61
N PRO A 17 16.11 12.71 7.52
CA PRO A 17 15.18 11.61 7.22
C PRO A 17 15.88 10.26 6.91
N ALA A 18 17.13 10.08 7.34
CA ALA A 18 18.00 8.97 6.97
C ALA A 18 17.64 7.63 7.62
N MET A 19 16.75 7.59 8.61
CA MET A 19 16.37 6.34 9.28
C MET A 19 15.32 5.53 8.51
N ALA A 20 14.65 6.11 7.51
CA ALA A 20 13.76 5.40 6.59
C ALA A 20 14.53 4.59 5.51
N ALA A 21 15.83 4.83 5.33
CA ALA A 21 16.65 4.15 4.33
C ALA A 21 17.04 2.71 4.71
N ASN A 22 16.70 2.26 5.92
CA ASN A 22 17.15 0.98 6.49
C ASN A 22 16.10 -0.14 6.47
N ASN A 23 14.91 0.07 5.90
CA ASN A 23 13.95 -1.01 5.78
C ASN A 23 14.49 -2.11 4.82
N PRO A 24 14.76 -3.35 5.30
CA PRO A 24 15.27 -4.42 4.44
C PRO A 24 14.29 -4.86 3.34
N PHE A 25 13.01 -4.51 3.48
CA PHE A 25 11.93 -4.76 2.54
C PHE A 25 11.52 -3.51 1.73
N LYS A 26 12.34 -2.45 1.72
CA LYS A 26 12.08 -1.25 0.90
C LYS A 26 11.80 -1.58 -0.57
N PHE A 27 12.50 -2.58 -1.12
CA PHE A 27 12.32 -3.05 -2.49
C PHE A 27 10.90 -3.57 -2.79
N VAL A 28 10.16 -4.02 -1.76
CA VAL A 28 8.77 -4.50 -1.91
C VAL A 28 7.85 -3.33 -2.27
N GLY A 29 7.96 -2.21 -1.56
CA GLY A 29 7.24 -0.98 -1.88
C GLY A 29 7.68 -0.34 -3.20
N GLU A 30 8.96 -0.43 -3.56
CA GLU A 30 9.43 0.03 -4.87
C GLU A 30 8.85 -0.80 -6.02
N GLN A 31 8.84 -2.14 -5.89
CA GLN A 31 8.21 -3.02 -6.87
C GLN A 31 6.70 -2.79 -6.95
N HIS A 32 6.04 -2.55 -5.82
CA HIS A 32 4.62 -2.19 -5.78
C HIS A 32 4.32 -1.03 -6.73
N ASN A 33 5.02 0.10 -6.60
CA ASN A 33 4.76 1.28 -7.45
C ASN A 33 5.10 1.02 -8.92
N GLN A 34 6.15 0.24 -9.21
CA GLN A 34 6.49 -0.15 -10.58
C GLN A 34 5.36 -0.94 -11.25
N TYR A 35 4.82 -1.93 -10.53
CA TYR A 35 3.72 -2.75 -11.03
C TYR A 35 2.40 -1.98 -11.10
N LEU A 36 2.12 -1.13 -10.11
CA LEU A 36 0.94 -0.28 -10.10
C LEU A 36 0.92 0.68 -11.31
N ALA A 37 2.04 1.33 -11.60
CA ALA A 37 2.18 2.19 -12.79
C ALA A 37 1.92 1.43 -14.11
N CYS A 38 2.42 0.20 -14.22
CA CYS A 38 2.11 -0.64 -15.37
C CYS A 38 0.63 -1.02 -15.43
N LEU A 39 0.02 -1.42 -14.31
CA LEU A 39 -1.39 -1.78 -14.24
C LEU A 39 -2.31 -0.60 -14.59
N HIS A 40 -1.95 0.63 -14.25
CA HIS A 40 -2.67 1.81 -14.71
C HIS A 40 -2.61 2.00 -16.24
N THR A 41 -1.49 1.65 -16.85
CA THR A 41 -1.30 1.79 -18.31
C THR A 41 -1.98 0.66 -19.09
N HIS A 42 -2.01 -0.55 -18.52
CA HIS A 42 -2.36 -1.79 -19.21
C HIS A 42 -3.63 -2.47 -18.70
N GLY A 43 -4.22 -1.95 -17.62
CA GLY A 43 -5.48 -2.42 -17.04
C GLY A 43 -6.62 -2.33 -18.06
N GLN A 44 -7.45 -3.37 -18.09
CA GLN A 44 -8.61 -3.44 -18.98
C GLN A 44 -9.85 -3.88 -18.19
N PRO A 45 -11.02 -3.26 -18.43
CA PRO A 45 -12.27 -3.73 -17.84
C PRO A 45 -12.50 -5.22 -18.11
N GLY A 46 -12.95 -5.95 -17.09
CA GLY A 46 -13.23 -7.39 -17.19
C GLY A 46 -11.99 -8.30 -17.21
N VAL A 47 -10.78 -7.74 -17.18
CA VAL A 47 -9.54 -8.51 -17.05
C VAL A 47 -8.99 -8.35 -15.63
N SER A 48 -8.73 -9.48 -14.96
CA SER A 48 -8.14 -9.44 -13.62
C SER A 48 -6.79 -8.71 -13.61
N PRO A 49 -6.56 -7.76 -12.68
CA PRO A 49 -5.27 -7.13 -12.49
C PRO A 49 -4.11 -8.12 -12.29
N LEU A 50 -4.35 -9.29 -11.65
CA LEU A 50 -3.35 -10.34 -11.51
C LEU A 50 -2.94 -10.96 -12.85
N VAL A 51 -3.87 -11.05 -13.79
CA VAL A 51 -3.59 -11.55 -15.16
C VAL A 51 -2.79 -10.52 -15.94
N THR A 52 -3.19 -9.24 -15.88
CA THR A 52 -2.46 -8.13 -16.50
C THR A 52 -1.04 -8.02 -15.95
N LEU A 53 -0.88 -8.15 -14.64
CA LEU A 53 0.40 -8.12 -13.93
C LEU A 53 1.41 -9.13 -14.53
N VAL A 54 0.97 -10.38 -14.76
CA VAL A 54 1.82 -11.42 -15.33
C VAL A 54 2.03 -11.25 -16.83
N LYS A 55 0.94 -11.00 -17.58
CA LYS A 55 0.99 -11.02 -19.05
C LYS A 55 1.55 -9.75 -19.67
N GLN A 56 1.36 -8.60 -19.03
CA GLN A 56 1.68 -7.28 -19.58
C GLN A 56 2.75 -6.56 -18.76
N CYS A 57 2.79 -6.76 -17.44
CA CYS A 57 3.75 -6.08 -16.56
C CYS A 57 5.01 -6.90 -16.24
N GLY A 58 5.16 -8.09 -16.82
CA GLY A 58 6.36 -8.91 -16.69
C GLY A 58 6.58 -9.52 -15.30
N PHE A 59 5.58 -9.50 -14.42
CA PHE A 59 5.65 -10.15 -13.11
C PHE A 59 5.82 -11.66 -13.26
N ARG A 60 6.75 -12.21 -12.48
CA ARG A 60 7.07 -13.64 -12.51
C ARG A 60 6.60 -14.29 -11.21
N PRO A 61 5.39 -14.87 -11.19
CA PRO A 61 4.81 -15.41 -9.96
C PRO A 61 5.49 -16.69 -9.48
N GLY A 62 6.43 -17.29 -10.22
CA GLY A 62 7.07 -18.55 -9.83
C GLY A 62 6.14 -19.77 -9.83
N MET A 63 4.88 -19.58 -10.23
CA MET A 63 3.84 -20.61 -10.34
C MET A 63 3.00 -20.38 -11.61
N PRO A 64 2.24 -21.37 -12.11
CA PRO A 64 1.36 -21.19 -13.26
C PRO A 64 0.36 -20.05 -13.06
N LEU A 65 0.07 -19.28 -14.13
CA LEU A 65 -0.82 -18.12 -14.06
C LEU A 65 -2.20 -18.43 -13.45
N ARG A 66 -2.78 -19.58 -13.82
CA ARG A 66 -4.10 -19.98 -13.29
C ARG A 66 -4.05 -20.22 -11.78
N GLU A 67 -2.97 -20.83 -11.31
CA GLU A 67 -2.74 -21.07 -9.88
C GLU A 67 -2.51 -19.75 -9.15
N PHE A 68 -1.64 -18.89 -9.68
CA PHE A 68 -1.40 -17.55 -9.15
C PHE A 68 -2.70 -16.73 -9.00
N ALA A 69 -3.51 -16.66 -10.06
CA ALA A 69 -4.77 -15.93 -10.04
C ALA A 69 -5.80 -16.54 -9.08
N ALA A 70 -5.81 -17.88 -8.91
CA ALA A 70 -6.70 -18.54 -7.97
C ALA A 70 -6.28 -18.30 -6.51
N THR A 71 -4.97 -18.37 -6.23
CA THR A 71 -4.40 -18.16 -4.89
C THR A 71 -4.62 -16.73 -4.43
N PHE A 72 -4.28 -15.73 -5.26
CA PHE A 72 -4.31 -14.32 -4.85
C PHE A 72 -5.58 -13.57 -5.29
N GLY A 73 -6.47 -14.20 -6.07
CA GLY A 73 -7.75 -13.61 -6.46
C GLY A 73 -8.58 -13.06 -5.30
N PRO A 74 -8.67 -13.74 -4.13
CA PRO A 74 -9.39 -13.21 -2.96
C PRO A 74 -8.87 -11.85 -2.46
N VAL A 75 -7.58 -11.55 -2.67
CA VAL A 75 -6.95 -10.29 -2.24
C VAL A 75 -7.58 -9.09 -2.95
N LEU A 76 -8.02 -9.27 -4.20
CA LEU A 76 -8.62 -8.20 -5.01
C LEU A 76 -9.98 -7.72 -4.51
N ASN A 77 -10.65 -8.52 -3.68
CA ASN A 77 -12.00 -8.25 -3.19
C ASN A 77 -12.01 -7.89 -1.69
N GLY A 78 -10.87 -7.44 -1.14
CA GLY A 78 -10.80 -6.94 0.21
C GLY A 78 -11.68 -5.69 0.36
N ASP A 79 -12.63 -5.70 1.30
CA ASP A 79 -13.42 -4.51 1.61
C ASP A 79 -12.54 -3.51 2.41
N PRO A 80 -12.23 -2.33 1.84
CA PRO A 80 -11.31 -1.37 2.46
C PRO A 80 -11.88 -0.72 3.73
N ASN A 81 -13.17 -0.93 4.05
CA ASN A 81 -13.80 -0.34 5.23
C ASN A 81 -13.67 -1.20 6.50
N VAL A 82 -13.23 -2.46 6.37
CA VAL A 82 -13.00 -3.30 7.55
C VAL A 82 -11.56 -3.09 8.03
N PRO A 83 -11.35 -2.74 9.31
CA PRO A 83 -10.03 -2.56 9.90
C PRO A 83 -9.11 -3.75 9.63
N LEU A 84 -7.84 -3.49 9.32
CA LEU A 84 -6.82 -4.50 9.09
C LEU A 84 -6.68 -5.43 10.28
N ALA A 85 -6.69 -4.92 11.51
CA ALA A 85 -6.62 -5.74 12.71
C ALA A 85 -7.76 -6.77 12.75
N GLU A 86 -9.00 -6.34 12.47
CA GLU A 86 -10.16 -7.22 12.43
C GLU A 86 -10.02 -8.30 11.35
N ARG A 87 -9.54 -7.92 10.16
CA ARG A 87 -9.26 -8.87 9.06
C ARG A 87 -8.20 -9.90 9.41
N MET A 88 -7.26 -9.54 10.27
CA MET A 88 -6.15 -10.40 10.68
C MET A 88 -6.50 -11.32 11.86
N LEU A 89 -7.70 -11.21 12.45
CA LEU A 89 -8.14 -12.10 13.53
C LEU A 89 -7.99 -13.61 13.20
N PRO A 90 -8.34 -14.11 11.99
CA PRO A 90 -8.16 -15.51 11.64
C PRO A 90 -6.69 -15.98 11.64
N PHE A 91 -5.74 -15.04 11.55
CA PHE A 91 -4.31 -15.29 11.53
C PHE A 91 -3.63 -14.93 12.85
N ARG A 92 -4.39 -14.55 13.89
CA ARG A 92 -3.88 -13.99 15.14
C ARG A 92 -2.77 -14.81 15.79
N ASP A 93 -2.91 -16.14 15.76
CA ASP A 93 -1.96 -17.08 16.37
C ASP A 93 -0.60 -17.16 15.64
N ARG A 94 -0.49 -16.58 14.44
CA ARG A 94 0.78 -16.47 13.68
C ARG A 94 1.65 -15.30 14.12
N TYR A 95 1.13 -14.41 14.95
CA TYR A 95 1.78 -13.19 15.38
C TYR A 95 1.88 -13.15 16.90
N SER A 96 2.99 -12.64 17.42
CA SER A 96 3.05 -12.20 18.82
C SER A 96 2.10 -11.02 19.07
N ASP A 97 1.77 -10.75 20.33
CA ASP A 97 0.94 -9.60 20.71
C ASP A 97 1.51 -8.28 20.19
N TYR A 98 2.83 -8.12 20.26
CA TYR A 98 3.51 -6.92 19.80
C TYR A 98 3.46 -6.78 18.28
N GLU A 99 3.71 -7.85 17.53
CA GLU A 99 3.56 -7.85 16.07
C GLU A 99 2.12 -7.55 15.65
N TYR A 100 1.15 -8.26 16.23
CA TYR A 100 -0.26 -8.07 15.90
C TYR A 100 -0.75 -6.64 16.19
N SER A 101 -0.17 -5.97 17.20
CA SER A 101 -0.50 -4.58 17.51
C SER A 101 -0.25 -3.62 16.35
N TYR A 102 0.67 -3.92 15.43
CA TYR A 102 0.93 -3.09 14.27
C TYR A 102 -0.28 -2.99 13.33
N PHE A 103 -1.13 -4.02 13.25
CA PHE A 103 -2.32 -3.93 12.42
C PHE A 103 -3.30 -2.87 12.93
N GLY A 104 -3.52 -2.83 14.25
CA GLY A 104 -4.35 -1.78 14.86
C GLY A 104 -3.71 -0.39 14.74
N ARG A 105 -2.39 -0.30 14.85
CA ARG A 105 -1.68 0.97 14.67
C ARG A 105 -1.72 1.48 13.23
N ILE A 106 -1.72 0.59 12.24
CA ILE A 106 -1.97 0.95 10.84
C ILE A 106 -3.40 1.48 10.69
N ASP A 107 -4.39 0.80 11.28
CA ASP A 107 -5.78 1.27 11.28
C ASP A 107 -5.89 2.66 11.91
N ASP A 108 -5.15 2.92 13.01
CA ASP A 108 -5.09 4.24 13.64
C ASP A 108 -4.52 5.31 12.68
N VAL A 109 -3.46 5.01 11.92
CA VAL A 109 -2.96 5.96 10.89
C VAL A 109 -4.04 6.28 9.87
N LEU A 110 -4.68 5.23 9.32
CA LEU A 110 -5.70 5.36 8.29
C LEU A 110 -6.94 6.13 8.79
N ALA A 111 -7.28 6.01 10.07
CA ALA A 111 -8.46 6.64 10.67
C ALA A 111 -8.21 8.06 11.20
N THR A 112 -6.98 8.39 11.62
CA THR A 112 -6.72 9.61 12.41
C THR A 112 -5.80 10.64 11.74
N ALA A 113 -5.09 10.28 10.67
CA ALA A 113 -4.33 11.26 9.90
C ALA A 113 -5.27 12.38 9.40
N ALA A 114 -4.87 13.64 9.56
CA ALA A 114 -5.69 14.79 9.18
C ALA A 114 -5.46 15.24 7.73
N ASP A 115 -4.30 14.90 7.16
CA ASP A 115 -3.84 15.25 5.83
C ASP A 115 -2.73 14.28 5.36
N GLU A 116 -2.23 14.51 4.13
CA GLU A 116 -1.21 13.67 3.50
C GLU A 116 0.14 13.73 4.25
N GLU A 117 0.54 14.90 4.77
CA GLU A 117 1.81 15.09 5.49
C GLU A 117 1.79 14.34 6.83
N MET A 118 0.68 14.44 7.57
CA MET A 118 0.49 13.71 8.81
C MET A 118 0.47 12.19 8.58
N ALA A 119 -0.22 11.71 7.54
CA ALA A 119 -0.22 10.29 7.18
C ALA A 119 1.20 9.79 6.85
N GLU A 120 1.96 10.56 6.06
CA GLU A 120 3.34 10.23 5.71
C GLU A 120 4.22 10.11 6.95
N GLN A 121 4.15 11.10 7.85
CA GLN A 121 4.92 11.10 9.08
C GLN A 121 4.55 9.92 9.98
N MET A 122 3.25 9.64 10.17
CA MET A 122 2.78 8.53 10.99
C MET A 122 3.22 7.17 10.44
N PHE A 123 3.12 6.95 9.12
CA PHE A 123 3.63 5.72 8.51
C PHE A 123 5.15 5.63 8.59
N ALA A 124 5.87 6.74 8.45
CA ALA A 124 7.32 6.77 8.57
C ALA A 124 7.79 6.39 9.97
N ASP A 125 7.14 6.92 11.01
CA ASP A 125 7.45 6.60 12.40
C ASP A 125 7.12 5.14 12.72
N LEU A 126 5.97 4.66 12.23
CA LEU A 126 5.54 3.27 12.43
C LEU A 126 6.48 2.27 11.74
N GLU A 127 6.88 2.52 10.49
CA GLU A 127 7.86 1.70 9.76
C GLU A 127 9.22 1.70 10.47
N MET A 128 9.67 2.88 10.90
CA MET A 128 10.95 3.03 11.57
C MET A 128 10.98 2.31 12.93
N GLU A 129 9.88 2.30 13.66
CA GLU A 129 9.75 1.49 14.87
C GLU A 129 9.76 0.00 14.54
N ALA A 130 9.00 -0.43 13.53
CA ALA A 130 8.92 -1.82 13.11
C ALA A 130 10.30 -2.38 12.75
N VAL A 131 11.07 -1.64 11.94
CA VAL A 131 12.43 -2.02 11.52
C VAL A 131 13.38 -2.15 12.71
N ARG A 132 13.21 -1.35 13.77
CA ARG A 132 14.09 -1.41 14.95
C ARG A 132 13.73 -2.54 15.91
N ASN A 133 12.44 -2.83 16.05
CA ASN A 133 11.94 -3.64 17.17
C ASN A 133 11.40 -5.01 16.77
N LEU A 134 11.03 -5.22 15.50
CA LEU A 134 10.54 -6.51 15.04
C LEU A 134 11.69 -7.41 14.59
N ASP A 135 11.57 -8.70 14.88
CA ASP A 135 12.50 -9.70 14.38
C ASP A 135 12.15 -10.04 12.92
N ILE A 136 12.90 -9.44 11.98
CA ILE A 136 12.75 -9.66 10.54
C ILE A 136 13.12 -11.08 10.08
N SER A 137 13.60 -11.95 10.96
CA SER A 137 13.77 -13.38 10.63
C SER A 137 12.45 -14.16 10.76
N THR A 138 11.48 -13.63 11.51
CA THR A 138 10.16 -14.23 11.69
C THR A 138 9.20 -13.88 10.56
N PHE A 139 8.18 -14.72 10.35
CA PHE A 139 7.12 -14.43 9.37
C PHE A 139 6.37 -13.13 9.69
N GLY A 140 6.05 -12.89 10.97
CA GLY A 140 5.31 -11.70 11.41
C GLY A 140 6.10 -10.42 11.18
N GLY A 141 7.35 -10.38 11.65
CA GLY A 141 8.26 -9.26 11.42
C GLY A 141 8.46 -8.93 9.94
N GLN A 142 8.68 -9.93 9.07
CA GLN A 142 8.79 -9.70 7.62
C GLN A 142 7.50 -9.12 7.03
N THR A 143 6.35 -9.69 7.37
CA THR A 143 5.05 -9.29 6.83
C THR A 143 4.73 -7.85 7.17
N ILE A 144 4.89 -7.46 8.44
CA ILE A 144 4.59 -6.10 8.90
C ILE A 144 5.54 -5.08 8.27
N VAL A 145 6.84 -5.36 8.30
CA VAL A 145 7.85 -4.43 7.77
C VAL A 145 7.72 -4.26 6.25
N ALA A 146 7.40 -5.32 5.51
CA ALA A 146 7.12 -5.25 4.09
C ALA A 146 5.81 -4.51 3.78
N ALA A 147 4.75 -4.73 4.56
CA ALA A 147 3.47 -4.04 4.38
C ALA A 147 3.59 -2.53 4.66
N LEU A 148 4.37 -2.12 5.66
CA LEU A 148 4.66 -0.70 5.92
C LEU A 148 5.49 -0.06 4.80
N ALA A 149 6.44 -0.80 4.21
CA ALA A 149 7.17 -0.33 3.02
C ALA A 149 6.22 -0.08 1.84
N VAL A 150 5.25 -0.98 1.63
CA VAL A 150 4.19 -0.82 0.62
C VAL A 150 3.33 0.40 0.95
N GLY A 151 2.84 0.53 2.18
CA GLY A 151 1.99 1.66 2.59
C GLY A 151 2.64 3.02 2.33
N ARG A 152 3.91 3.18 2.74
CA ARG A 152 4.65 4.42 2.49
C ARG A 152 4.86 4.71 1.01
N LYS A 153 5.25 3.69 0.24
CA LYS A 153 5.49 3.85 -1.20
C LYS A 153 4.19 4.09 -1.96
N SER A 154 3.10 3.44 -1.55
CA SER A 154 1.76 3.67 -2.07
C SER A 154 1.32 5.11 -1.83
N LEU A 155 1.50 5.64 -0.60
CA LEU A 155 1.16 7.02 -0.29
C LEU A 155 1.93 8.01 -1.19
N ASP A 156 3.24 7.85 -1.30
CA ASP A 156 4.12 8.63 -2.21
C ASP A 156 3.62 8.61 -3.67
N TYR A 157 3.19 7.42 -4.14
CA TYR A 157 2.60 7.26 -5.48
C TYR A 157 1.31 8.04 -5.65
N TRP A 158 0.33 7.83 -4.75
CA TRP A 158 -1.00 8.40 -4.88
C TRP A 158 -1.05 9.89 -4.60
N VAL A 159 -0.17 10.41 -3.74
CA VAL A 159 0.02 11.86 -3.54
C VAL A 159 0.37 12.51 -4.89
N SER A 160 1.29 11.89 -5.63
CA SER A 160 1.79 12.38 -6.93
C SER A 160 0.88 12.06 -8.12
N TYR A 161 -0.09 11.15 -7.97
CA TYR A 161 -0.95 10.68 -9.05
C TYR A 161 -2.21 11.58 -9.19
N GLU A 162 -2.18 12.49 -10.16
CA GLU A 162 -3.29 13.42 -10.47
C GLU A 162 -4.60 12.78 -11.02
N PRO A 163 -4.59 11.66 -11.77
CA PRO A 163 -5.80 11.11 -12.40
C PRO A 163 -6.88 10.50 -11.48
N ILE A 164 -6.94 10.82 -10.18
CA ILE A 164 -8.15 10.52 -9.40
C ILE A 164 -9.21 11.55 -9.82
N VAL A 165 -9.86 11.26 -10.96
CA VAL A 165 -10.80 12.12 -11.68
C VAL A 165 -12.03 12.42 -10.81
N GLU A 166 -12.53 13.65 -10.96
CA GLU A 166 -13.72 14.16 -10.29
C GLU A 166 -14.98 13.40 -10.73
N GLY A 167 -15.35 12.40 -9.94
CA GLY A 167 -16.75 12.02 -9.81
C GLY A 167 -17.47 13.09 -9.01
N ASP A 168 -18.19 13.99 -9.68
CA ASP A 168 -19.00 15.11 -9.15
C ASP A 168 -20.12 14.71 -8.14
N ALA A 169 -20.12 13.46 -7.65
CA ALA A 169 -21.21 12.88 -6.87
C ALA A 169 -20.82 12.35 -5.47
N GLN A 170 -19.59 12.52 -4.95
CA GLN A 170 -19.18 11.83 -3.70
C GLN A 170 -18.53 12.65 -2.58
N ARG A 171 -18.76 12.14 -1.37
CA ARG A 171 -18.88 12.79 -0.05
C ARG A 171 -17.56 13.01 0.71
N TRP A 172 -16.42 12.60 0.15
CA TRP A 172 -15.12 12.52 0.85
C TRP A 172 -14.01 13.30 0.09
N PRO A 173 -13.14 14.05 0.79
CA PRO A 173 -11.95 14.69 0.22
C PRO A 173 -11.05 13.74 -0.60
N LYS A 174 -10.41 14.25 -1.67
CA LYS A 174 -9.52 13.46 -2.56
C LYS A 174 -8.42 12.72 -1.79
N TRP A 175 -7.81 13.36 -0.80
CA TRP A 175 -6.73 12.76 0.00
C TRP A 175 -7.21 11.56 0.83
N LEU A 176 -8.45 11.58 1.36
CA LEU A 176 -9.01 10.42 2.06
C LEU A 176 -9.23 9.23 1.11
N LYS A 177 -9.64 9.50 -0.14
CA LYS A 177 -9.74 8.43 -1.15
C LYS A 177 -8.38 7.78 -1.41
N LYS A 178 -7.32 8.59 -1.53
CA LYS A 178 -5.95 8.08 -1.65
C LYS A 178 -5.58 7.21 -0.43
N LEU A 179 -5.92 7.65 0.78
CA LEU A 179 -5.62 6.91 2.00
C LEU A 179 -6.37 5.56 2.08
N LEU A 180 -7.60 5.49 1.56
CA LEU A 180 -8.32 4.22 1.41
C LEU A 180 -7.62 3.27 0.42
N VAL A 181 -7.08 3.79 -0.68
CA VAL A 181 -6.29 2.97 -1.61
C VAL A 181 -5.01 2.48 -0.94
N VAL A 182 -4.31 3.34 -0.19
CA VAL A 182 -3.14 2.98 0.63
C VAL A 182 -3.47 1.85 1.60
N GLY A 183 -4.63 1.92 2.27
CA GLY A 183 -5.11 0.83 3.12
C GLY A 183 -5.31 -0.48 2.34
N ALA A 184 -5.82 -0.40 1.11
CA ALA A 184 -6.02 -1.57 0.25
C ALA A 184 -4.71 -2.22 -0.21
N ASP A 185 -3.65 -1.48 -0.55
CA ASP A 185 -2.36 -2.11 -0.88
C ASP A 185 -1.60 -2.59 0.36
N ILE A 186 -1.75 -1.97 1.55
CA ILE A 186 -1.26 -2.56 2.80
C ILE A 186 -1.97 -3.89 3.08
N LEU A 187 -3.31 -3.92 3.01
CA LEU A 187 -4.08 -5.15 3.16
C LEU A 187 -3.65 -6.18 2.13
N GLY A 188 -3.48 -5.76 0.88
CA GLY A 188 -3.00 -6.60 -0.21
C GLY A 188 -1.65 -7.24 0.09
N ALA A 189 -0.72 -6.46 0.64
CA ALA A 189 0.58 -6.94 1.06
C ALA A 189 0.45 -7.99 2.18
N VAL A 190 -0.27 -7.68 3.26
CA VAL A 190 -0.42 -8.58 4.41
C VAL A 190 -1.10 -9.90 4.02
N ILE A 191 -2.26 -9.84 3.37
CA ILE A 191 -3.00 -11.05 2.99
C ILE A 191 -2.24 -11.87 1.96
N SER A 192 -1.51 -11.24 1.04
CA SER A 192 -0.66 -11.99 0.11
C SER A 192 0.40 -12.82 0.85
N SER A 193 1.05 -12.26 1.88
CA SER A 193 2.00 -13.00 2.72
C SER A 193 1.32 -14.17 3.46
N GLU A 194 0.11 -13.97 3.99
CA GLU A 194 -0.67 -15.05 4.62
C GLU A 194 -1.01 -16.21 3.68
N LEU A 195 -1.20 -15.88 2.40
CA LEU A 195 -1.45 -16.84 1.32
C LEU A 195 -0.15 -17.45 0.75
N GLY A 196 1.01 -17.14 1.35
CA GLY A 196 2.30 -17.72 1.00
C GLY A 196 3.09 -16.95 -0.06
N ALA A 197 2.75 -15.68 -0.33
CA ALA A 197 3.60 -14.83 -1.15
C ALA A 197 4.97 -14.63 -0.49
N THR A 198 6.03 -14.74 -1.30
CA THR A 198 7.36 -14.30 -0.89
C THR A 198 7.43 -12.77 -0.90
N PRO A 199 8.38 -12.15 -0.18
CA PRO A 199 8.57 -10.70 -0.24
C PRO A 199 8.71 -10.12 -1.66
N SER A 200 9.32 -10.87 -2.59
CA SER A 200 9.42 -10.46 -3.99
C SER A 200 8.09 -10.51 -4.75
N GLN A 201 7.12 -11.30 -4.29
CA GLN A 201 5.78 -11.37 -4.89
C GLN A 201 4.81 -10.36 -4.29
N THR A 202 4.95 -10.07 -2.98
CA THR A 202 4.06 -9.20 -2.19
C THR A 202 3.79 -7.86 -2.89
N GLY A 203 4.83 -7.18 -3.39
CA GLY A 203 4.67 -5.87 -4.05
C GLY A 203 3.77 -5.93 -5.29
N GLY A 204 3.90 -6.96 -6.11
CA GLY A 204 3.07 -7.14 -7.30
C GLY A 204 1.61 -7.47 -6.96
N VAL A 205 1.38 -8.34 -5.97
CA VAL A 205 0.01 -8.69 -5.53
C VAL A 205 -0.68 -7.50 -4.87
N ALA A 206 0.04 -6.73 -4.04
CA ALA A 206 -0.47 -5.49 -3.46
C ALA A 206 -0.87 -4.48 -4.55
N ALA A 207 -0.04 -4.30 -5.59
CA ALA A 207 -0.35 -3.39 -6.70
C ALA A 207 -1.60 -3.82 -7.48
N ALA A 208 -1.82 -5.13 -7.61
CA ALA A 208 -3.05 -5.65 -8.21
C ALA A 208 -4.29 -5.35 -7.34
N ALA A 209 -4.15 -5.39 -6.01
CA ALA A 209 -5.20 -5.03 -5.07
C ALA A 209 -5.57 -3.54 -5.17
N SER A 210 -4.58 -2.64 -5.23
CA SER A 210 -4.86 -1.20 -5.40
C SER A 210 -5.39 -0.85 -6.77
N ALA A 211 -4.96 -1.53 -7.85
CA ALA A 211 -5.59 -1.38 -9.15
C ALA A 211 -7.08 -1.79 -9.12
N ALA A 212 -7.44 -2.85 -8.40
CA ALA A 212 -8.84 -3.25 -8.21
C ALA A 212 -9.63 -2.27 -7.35
N ALA A 213 -9.04 -1.79 -6.24
CA ALA A 213 -9.65 -0.80 -5.36
C ALA A 213 -9.85 0.55 -6.05
N GLY A 214 -8.88 1.01 -6.85
CA GLY A 214 -8.98 2.22 -7.64
C GLY A 214 -10.17 2.18 -8.62
N VAL A 215 -10.40 1.04 -9.27
CA VAL A 215 -11.59 0.83 -10.13
C VAL A 215 -12.89 0.85 -9.30
N ALA A 216 -12.88 0.28 -8.09
CA ALA A 216 -14.05 0.30 -7.21
C ALA A 216 -14.37 1.69 -6.64
N LEU A 217 -13.35 2.53 -6.47
CA LEU A 217 -13.46 3.91 -5.97
C LEU A 217 -13.73 4.93 -7.08
N ASP A 218 -13.50 4.57 -8.34
CA ASP A 218 -13.86 5.33 -9.53
C ASP A 218 -14.87 4.56 -10.41
N PRO A 219 -16.10 4.29 -9.91
CA PRO A 219 -17.16 3.74 -10.73
C PRO A 219 -17.69 4.84 -11.65
N CYS A 220 -16.89 5.29 -12.60
CA CYS A 220 -17.42 5.93 -13.78
C CYS A 220 -18.34 4.93 -14.47
N ASP A 221 -19.63 5.29 -14.53
CA ASP A 221 -20.72 4.61 -15.20
C ASP A 221 -20.37 4.25 -16.66
N CYS A 222 -19.73 3.09 -16.85
CA CYS A 222 -19.46 2.53 -18.17
C CYS A 222 -20.52 1.46 -18.52
N GLY A 223 -21.75 1.66 -18.05
CA GLY A 223 -22.91 0.80 -18.25
C GLY A 223 -23.97 1.46 -19.12
N GLY A 224 -23.58 1.99 -20.28
CA GLY A 224 -24.51 2.46 -21.32
C GLY A 224 -25.36 1.32 -21.87
N ASN A 225 -26.40 0.94 -21.12
CA ASN A 225 -27.53 0.15 -21.58
C ASN A 225 -28.24 0.97 -22.68
N SER A 226 -27.80 0.79 -23.93
CA SER A 226 -28.60 1.12 -25.10
C SER A 226 -29.78 0.14 -25.16
N ALA A 227 -30.82 0.38 -24.38
CA ALA A 227 -32.11 -0.24 -24.62
C ALA A 227 -32.63 0.25 -25.98
N PRO A 228 -33.02 -0.63 -26.92
CA PRO A 228 -33.59 -0.19 -28.18
C PRO A 228 -35.00 0.32 -27.89
N THR A 229 -35.21 1.64 -28.00
CA THR A 229 -36.55 2.20 -28.04
C THR A 229 -37.12 1.92 -29.43
N GLY A 230 -37.84 0.80 -29.54
CA GLY A 230 -38.72 0.55 -30.66
C GLY A 230 -39.92 1.50 -30.61
N LYS A 231 -40.08 2.30 -31.66
CA LYS A 231 -41.36 2.72 -32.22
C LYS A 231 -41.24 2.73 -33.73
#